data_AF-A0A5C5ZPS0-F1
#
_entry.id   AF-A0A5C5ZPS0-F1
#
_cell.length_a   1.000
_cell.length_b   1.000
_cell.length_c   1.000
_cell.angle_alpha   90.00
_cell.angle_beta   90.00
_cell.angle_gamma   90.00
#
_symmetry.space_group_name_H-M   'P 1'
#
loop_
_entity.id
_entity.type
_entity.pdbx_description
1 polymer ?
#
loop_
_entity_poly.entity_id
_entity_poly.type
_entity_poly.pdbx_seq_one_letter_code
_entity_poly.pdbx_strand_id
1 'polypeptide(L)'
;MSTNRTQRRQRRAGHAATRRGYTLAELLVASSLGSTLVVGLTSSLYLASQALDFDDGGAANRLEANAIVQRIARDARTAVSITELSATEITLIVPDRDGDGSTETVRYAWGGEPGDPLTEEYNGGEAMTLVAGVQSFDLGYAARAMAGQAGSVESGVTYESFTEGKIASNADSVDVLLPSDSAAGDLLIAAASVDGDVSASLAISGAGWTPLVVQSNSTAVTSGVWWKTATGAEPSTYTVSWSGGQQAYAWVMRFTGQHATTPINATGTGSGSASLNYVTYSSYDITSPAVTTTADNCLILRLVAMDDDDITADAPGLTGHATITMDSGGTGSSTASGGAGYTSLPSAGSSGNSVFEINASEQYYATTIAIAPAEEE
;
A
#
# COMPACT_ATOMS: atom_id res chain seq x y z
N MET A 1 -69.96 -10.68 -34.41
CA MET A 1 -69.91 -9.22 -34.68
C MET A 1 -69.39 -9.06 -36.11
N SER A 2 -70.22 -8.85 -37.15
CA SER A 2 -71.05 -7.67 -37.46
C SER A 2 -70.18 -6.40 -37.41
N THR A 3 -69.90 -5.63 -38.47
CA THR A 3 -70.65 -5.19 -39.66
C THR A 3 -69.64 -4.66 -40.72
N ASN A 4 -69.78 -4.93 -42.03
CA ASN A 4 -70.47 -4.08 -43.04
C ASN A 4 -70.03 -2.60 -43.00
N ARG A 5 -69.67 -1.90 -44.10
CA ARG A 5 -70.29 -1.92 -45.44
C ARG A 5 -69.57 -0.93 -46.40
N THR A 6 -69.67 -1.20 -47.71
CA THR A 6 -69.77 -0.27 -48.88
C THR A 6 -68.59 0.65 -49.22
N GLN A 7 -68.21 0.93 -50.47
CA GLN A 7 -68.67 0.69 -51.85
C GLN A 7 -67.46 1.13 -52.72
N ARG A 8 -67.10 0.57 -53.87
CA ARG A 8 -67.82 0.69 -55.15
C ARG A 8 -66.96 -0.04 -56.21
N ARG A 9 -67.52 -1.06 -56.85
CA ARG A 9 -66.90 -1.77 -57.98
C ARG A 9 -67.71 -1.46 -59.23
N GLN A 10 -67.19 -0.69 -60.18
CA GLN A 10 -67.71 -0.64 -61.55
C GLN A 10 -66.60 -0.43 -62.60
N ARG A 11 -66.44 -1.48 -63.41
CA ARG A 11 -66.32 -1.51 -64.88
C ARG A 11 -65.28 -0.62 -65.57
N ARG A 12 -64.37 -1.28 -66.30
CA ARG A 12 -64.28 -1.28 -67.79
C ARG A 12 -63.15 -2.24 -68.21
N ALA A 13 -63.50 -3.30 -68.94
CA ALA A 13 -63.51 -3.37 -70.40
C ALA A 13 -62.09 -3.56 -70.96
N GLY A 14 -61.85 -4.77 -71.47
CA GLY A 14 -60.58 -5.17 -72.04
C GLY A 14 -60.17 -4.30 -73.21
N HIS A 15 -58.86 -4.13 -73.32
CA HIS A 15 -58.22 -3.93 -74.60
C HIS A 15 -57.19 -5.05 -74.70
N ALA A 16 -57.36 -5.92 -75.70
CA ALA A 16 -56.29 -6.76 -76.18
C ALA A 16 -55.14 -5.82 -76.56
N ALA A 17 -54.07 -5.85 -75.77
CA ALA A 17 -52.88 -5.05 -76.02
C ALA A 17 -52.30 -5.53 -77.35
N THR A 18 -52.54 -4.76 -78.41
CA THR A 18 -51.83 -4.89 -79.67
C THR A 18 -50.36 -4.72 -79.37
N ARG A 19 -49.58 -5.80 -79.54
CA ARG A 19 -48.12 -5.74 -79.44
C ARG A 19 -47.63 -4.87 -80.59
N ARG A 20 -47.43 -3.58 -80.30
CA ARG A 20 -46.79 -2.63 -81.19
C ARG A 20 -45.33 -3.01 -81.28
N GLY A 21 -44.89 -3.45 -82.47
CA GLY A 21 -43.47 -3.66 -82.74
C GLY A 21 -42.73 -2.33 -82.69
N TYR A 22 -41.60 -2.30 -82.00
CA TYR A 22 -40.76 -1.12 -81.88
C TYR A 22 -40.19 -0.73 -83.24
N THR A 23 -40.19 0.56 -83.54
CA THR A 23 -39.53 1.09 -84.73
C THR A 23 -38.01 0.94 -84.60
N LEU A 24 -37.30 0.84 -85.73
CA LEU A 24 -35.84 0.74 -85.75
C LEU A 24 -35.16 1.91 -85.03
N ALA A 25 -35.76 3.10 -85.11
CA ALA A 25 -35.34 4.29 -84.38
C ALA A 25 -35.58 4.18 -82.86
N GLU A 26 -36.72 3.66 -82.42
CA GLU A 26 -36.95 3.36 -80.99
C GLU A 26 -35.95 2.35 -80.44
N LEU A 27 -35.61 1.32 -81.21
CA LEU A 27 -34.68 0.29 -80.76
C LEU A 27 -33.25 0.84 -80.63
N LEU A 28 -32.84 1.73 -81.54
CA LEU A 28 -31.57 2.46 -81.44
C LEU A 28 -31.55 3.38 -80.21
N VAL A 29 -32.59 4.19 -79.99
CA VAL A 29 -32.67 5.10 -78.83
C VAL A 29 -32.75 4.33 -77.51
N ALA A 30 -33.51 3.24 -77.45
CA ALA A 30 -33.60 2.38 -76.27
C ALA A 30 -32.26 1.70 -75.98
N SER A 31 -31.53 1.24 -77.02
CA SER A 31 -30.22 0.63 -76.84
C SER A 31 -29.17 1.62 -76.35
N SER A 32 -29.19 2.88 -76.85
CA SER A 32 -28.26 3.93 -76.39
C SER A 32 -28.56 4.40 -74.97
N LEU A 33 -29.85 4.51 -74.60
CA LEU A 33 -30.24 4.83 -73.23
C LEU A 33 -29.88 3.69 -72.27
N GLY A 34 -30.07 2.44 -72.70
CA GLY A 34 -29.69 1.26 -71.94
C GLY A 34 -28.18 1.19 -71.66
N SER A 35 -27.34 1.41 -72.66
CA SER A 35 -25.88 1.43 -72.47
C SER A 35 -25.42 2.58 -71.58
N THR A 36 -26.03 3.77 -71.71
CA THR A 36 -25.73 4.91 -70.81
C THR A 36 -26.12 4.60 -69.36
N LEU A 37 -27.27 3.94 -69.15
CA LEU A 37 -27.73 3.49 -67.83
C LEU A 37 -26.79 2.44 -67.22
N VAL A 38 -26.35 1.46 -68.01
CA VAL A 38 -25.43 0.42 -67.53
C VAL A 38 -24.09 1.03 -67.14
N VAL A 39 -23.52 1.93 -67.96
CA VAL A 39 -22.28 2.64 -67.60
C VAL A 39 -22.45 3.48 -66.34
N GLY A 40 -23.57 4.18 -66.20
CA GLY A 40 -23.90 4.93 -64.99
C GLY A 40 -24.01 4.05 -63.75
N LEU A 41 -24.68 2.90 -63.86
CA LEU A 41 -24.82 1.92 -62.78
C LEU A 41 -23.47 1.29 -62.40
N THR A 42 -22.65 0.91 -63.37
CA THR A 42 -21.31 0.37 -63.14
C THR A 42 -20.42 1.39 -62.43
N SER A 43 -20.45 2.66 -62.82
CA SER A 43 -19.75 3.73 -62.12
C SER A 43 -20.27 3.95 -60.71
N SER A 44 -21.59 3.89 -60.50
CA SER A 44 -22.17 4.01 -59.16
C SER A 44 -21.80 2.84 -58.23
N LEU A 45 -21.75 1.62 -58.77
CA LEU A 45 -21.30 0.42 -58.05
C LEU A 45 -19.81 0.48 -57.73
N TYR A 46 -18.99 0.98 -58.66
CA TYR A 46 -17.56 1.19 -58.44
C TYR A 46 -17.29 2.24 -57.36
N LEU A 47 -18.02 3.36 -57.37
CA LEU A 47 -17.92 4.36 -56.30
C LEU A 47 -18.44 3.83 -54.96
N ALA A 48 -19.50 3.03 -54.96
CA ALA A 48 -20.02 2.40 -53.75
C ALA A 48 -19.06 1.34 -53.19
N SER A 49 -18.40 0.54 -54.03
CA SER A 49 -17.40 -0.43 -53.58
C SER A 49 -16.15 0.28 -53.03
N GLN A 50 -15.71 1.34 -53.70
CA GLN A 50 -14.58 2.14 -53.23
C GLN A 50 -14.89 2.80 -51.88
N ALA A 51 -16.14 3.24 -51.65
CA ALA A 51 -16.57 3.80 -50.37
C ALA A 51 -16.64 2.77 -49.22
N LEU A 52 -16.81 1.47 -49.53
CA LEU A 52 -16.80 0.40 -48.53
C LEU A 52 -15.38 -0.04 -48.16
N ASP A 53 -14.45 -0.08 -49.11
CA ASP A 53 -13.04 -0.45 -48.86
C ASP A 53 -12.27 0.56 -47.97
N PHE A 54 -12.78 1.78 -47.79
CA PHE A 54 -12.12 2.81 -46.98
C PHE A 54 -12.18 2.59 -45.46
N ASP A 55 -13.00 1.66 -44.95
CA ASP A 55 -13.22 1.50 -43.50
C ASP A 55 -12.71 0.15 -42.93
N ASP A 56 -12.30 -0.81 -43.77
CA ASP A 56 -11.93 -2.17 -43.33
C ASP A 56 -10.66 -2.21 -42.46
N GLY A 57 -9.75 -1.24 -42.59
CA GLY A 57 -8.61 -1.10 -41.69
C GLY A 57 -8.85 -0.15 -40.52
N GLY A 58 -9.64 0.91 -40.73
CA GLY A 58 -9.75 2.02 -39.78
C GLY A 58 -10.46 1.64 -38.48
N ALA A 59 -11.54 0.86 -38.55
CA ALA A 59 -12.27 0.40 -37.37
C ALA A 59 -11.51 -0.69 -36.61
N ALA A 60 -10.92 -1.66 -37.33
CA ALA A 60 -10.14 -2.74 -36.75
C ALA A 60 -8.87 -2.21 -36.04
N ASN A 61 -8.11 -1.34 -36.70
CA ASN A 61 -6.90 -0.72 -36.14
C ASN A 61 -7.21 0.12 -34.89
N ARG A 62 -8.36 0.82 -34.87
CA ARG A 62 -8.81 1.57 -33.68
C ARG A 62 -9.17 0.65 -32.50
N LEU A 63 -9.76 -0.51 -32.78
CA LEU A 63 -10.09 -1.47 -31.74
C LEU A 63 -8.83 -2.10 -31.13
N GLU A 64 -7.88 -2.49 -32.00
CA GLU A 64 -6.59 -3.06 -31.59
C GLU A 64 -5.75 -2.06 -30.80
N ALA A 65 -5.62 -0.81 -31.29
CA ALA A 65 -4.93 0.26 -30.57
C ALA A 65 -5.55 0.51 -29.18
N ASN A 66 -6.89 0.54 -29.08
CA ASN A 66 -7.57 0.70 -27.79
C ASN A 66 -7.30 -0.47 -26.84
N ALA A 67 -7.27 -1.71 -27.34
CA ALA A 67 -6.97 -2.88 -26.50
C ALA A 67 -5.55 -2.81 -25.92
N ILE A 68 -4.58 -2.37 -26.73
CA ILE A 68 -3.18 -2.20 -26.31
C ILE A 68 -3.04 -1.08 -25.29
N VAL A 69 -3.67 0.07 -25.52
CA VAL A 69 -3.68 1.18 -24.55
C VAL A 69 -4.28 0.75 -23.22
N GLN A 70 -5.39 -0.01 -23.23
CA GLN A 70 -6.00 -0.53 -22.00
C GLN A 70 -5.12 -1.53 -21.27
N ARG A 71 -4.30 -2.30 -22.00
CA ARG A 71 -3.32 -3.22 -21.42
C ARG A 71 -2.20 -2.45 -20.70
N ILE A 72 -1.55 -1.52 -21.40
CA ILE A 72 -0.49 -0.68 -20.82
C ILE A 72 -1.02 0.10 -19.62
N ALA A 73 -2.22 0.68 -19.73
CA ALA A 73 -2.85 1.41 -18.62
C ALA A 73 -3.18 0.53 -17.42
N ARG A 74 -3.55 -0.74 -17.64
CA ARG A 74 -3.79 -1.70 -16.56
C ARG A 74 -2.50 -2.01 -15.81
N ASP A 75 -1.42 -2.24 -16.55
CA ASP A 75 -0.12 -2.54 -15.96
C ASP A 75 0.43 -1.33 -15.20
N ALA A 76 0.34 -0.13 -15.79
CA ALA A 76 0.76 1.10 -15.12
C ALA A 76 -0.05 1.39 -13.85
N ARG A 77 -1.32 0.98 -13.78
CA ARG A 77 -2.16 1.15 -12.57
C ARG A 77 -1.81 0.21 -11.44
N THR A 78 -1.31 -0.99 -11.76
CA THR A 78 -0.92 -1.98 -10.75
C THR A 78 0.57 -1.94 -10.46
N ALA A 79 1.36 -1.26 -11.29
CA ALA A 79 2.80 -1.16 -11.13
C ALA A 79 3.19 -0.67 -9.72
N VAL A 80 4.10 -1.41 -9.10
CA VAL A 80 4.69 -1.10 -7.81
C VAL A 80 5.86 -0.12 -7.98
N SER A 81 6.55 -0.17 -9.13
CA SER A 81 7.59 0.79 -9.50
C SER A 81 7.77 0.89 -11.01
N ILE A 82 8.40 1.98 -11.47
CA ILE A 82 8.80 2.21 -12.86
C ILE A 82 10.33 2.31 -12.86
N THR A 83 11.01 1.40 -13.55
CA THR A 83 12.49 1.32 -13.57
C THR A 83 13.11 1.97 -14.80
N GLU A 84 12.32 2.16 -15.86
CA GLU A 84 12.72 2.83 -17.09
C GLU A 84 11.54 3.61 -17.66
N LEU A 85 11.79 4.84 -18.09
CA LEU A 85 10.80 5.66 -18.76
C LEU A 85 11.49 6.62 -19.74
N SER A 86 11.15 6.50 -21.02
CA SER A 86 11.64 7.36 -22.09
C SER A 86 10.47 7.77 -23.01
N ALA A 87 10.78 8.49 -24.09
CA ALA A 87 9.77 8.82 -25.09
C ALA A 87 9.24 7.58 -25.84
N THR A 88 10.01 6.49 -25.85
CA THR A 88 9.72 5.31 -26.67
C THR A 88 9.60 4.02 -25.87
N GLU A 89 9.88 4.06 -24.57
CA GLU A 89 9.97 2.86 -23.73
C GLU A 89 9.47 3.12 -22.30
N ILE A 90 8.86 2.09 -21.70
CA ILE A 90 8.50 2.07 -20.28
C ILE A 90 8.68 0.66 -19.72
N THR A 91 9.38 0.56 -18.59
CA THR A 91 9.56 -0.70 -17.83
C THR A 91 8.89 -0.58 -16.48
N LEU A 92 7.96 -1.50 -16.23
CA LEU A 92 7.10 -1.55 -15.05
C LEU A 92 7.45 -2.78 -14.22
N ILE A 93 7.53 -2.63 -12.90
CA ILE A 93 7.46 -3.75 -11.97
C ILE A 93 6.02 -3.88 -11.51
N VAL A 94 5.42 -5.05 -11.72
CA VAL A 94 4.02 -5.34 -11.40
C VAL A 94 3.93 -6.42 -10.30
N PRO A 95 2.83 -6.46 -9.52
CA PRO A 95 2.62 -7.51 -8.52
C PRO A 95 2.48 -8.87 -9.19
N ASP A 96 2.92 -9.90 -8.48
CA ASP A 96 2.84 -11.31 -8.87
C ASP A 96 1.49 -11.68 -9.49
N ARG A 97 1.52 -12.06 -10.77
CA ARG A 97 0.40 -12.46 -11.63
C ARG A 97 0.40 -13.94 -11.93
N ASP A 98 1.56 -14.60 -11.95
CA ASP A 98 1.69 -16.02 -12.24
C ASP A 98 1.68 -16.92 -10.99
N GLY A 99 1.75 -16.32 -9.80
CA GLY A 99 1.60 -16.96 -8.50
C GLY A 99 2.89 -17.59 -7.98
N ASP A 100 4.06 -17.21 -8.50
CA ASP A 100 5.36 -17.75 -8.10
C ASP A 100 5.99 -17.08 -6.87
N GLY A 101 5.35 -16.02 -6.34
CA GLY A 101 5.80 -15.25 -5.19
C GLY A 101 6.77 -14.10 -5.52
N SER A 102 7.04 -13.82 -6.79
CA SER A 102 7.95 -12.76 -7.26
C SER A 102 7.20 -11.69 -8.04
N THR A 103 7.62 -10.43 -7.93
CA THR A 103 7.10 -9.36 -8.81
C THR A 103 7.60 -9.54 -10.23
N GLU A 104 6.77 -9.25 -11.22
CA GLU A 104 7.16 -9.34 -12.63
C GLU A 104 7.61 -8.02 -13.23
N THR A 105 8.44 -8.14 -14.26
CA THR A 105 8.88 -7.01 -15.07
C THR A 105 8.17 -7.04 -16.41
N VAL A 106 7.46 -5.96 -16.74
CA VAL A 106 6.82 -5.78 -18.05
C VAL A 106 7.43 -4.56 -18.73
N ARG A 107 8.03 -4.77 -19.89
CA ARG A 107 8.66 -3.71 -20.68
C ARG A 107 7.91 -3.51 -21.99
N TYR A 108 7.51 -2.28 -22.26
CA TYR A 108 6.92 -1.85 -23.53
C TYR A 108 7.91 -0.97 -24.28
N ALA A 109 8.18 -1.28 -25.55
CA ALA A 109 9.17 -0.56 -26.34
C ALA A 109 8.74 -0.36 -27.79
N TRP A 110 8.91 0.87 -28.30
CA TRP A 110 8.72 1.27 -29.68
C TRP A 110 10.05 1.71 -30.30
N GLY A 111 10.32 1.36 -31.56
CA GLY A 111 11.59 1.66 -32.22
C GLY A 111 11.87 3.15 -32.47
N GLY A 112 10.84 4.00 -32.37
CA GLY A 112 10.96 5.45 -32.48
C GLY A 112 10.76 6.01 -33.90
N GLU A 113 10.73 5.17 -34.93
CA GLU A 113 10.44 5.59 -36.30
C GLU A 113 9.00 5.22 -36.71
N PRO A 114 8.28 6.09 -37.45
CA PRO A 114 6.97 5.76 -37.98
C PRO A 114 7.01 4.48 -38.84
N GLY A 115 6.23 3.47 -38.44
CA GLY A 115 6.23 2.15 -39.05
C GLY A 115 6.83 1.06 -38.14
N ASP A 116 7.60 1.43 -37.12
CA ASP A 116 8.17 0.48 -36.18
C ASP A 116 7.10 -0.22 -35.34
N PRO A 117 7.33 -1.46 -34.90
CA PRO A 117 6.42 -2.15 -34.01
C PRO A 117 6.50 -1.63 -32.57
N LEU A 118 5.39 -1.70 -31.85
CA LEU A 118 5.38 -1.68 -30.39
C LEU A 118 5.48 -3.12 -29.90
N THR A 119 6.44 -3.36 -29.02
CA THR A 119 6.75 -4.68 -28.46
C THR A 119 6.50 -4.72 -26.95
N GLU A 120 6.25 -5.91 -26.43
CA GLU A 120 6.16 -6.23 -25.01
C GLU A 120 7.13 -7.35 -24.67
N GLU A 121 7.87 -7.15 -23.59
CA GLU A 121 8.76 -8.14 -23.02
C GLU A 121 8.32 -8.43 -21.58
N TYR A 122 8.22 -9.71 -21.23
CA TYR A 122 7.78 -10.17 -19.90
C TYR A 122 8.93 -10.92 -19.22
N ASN A 123 9.30 -10.50 -18.01
CA ASN A 123 10.35 -11.09 -17.18
C ASN A 123 11.69 -11.31 -17.90
N GLY A 124 12.10 -10.36 -18.76
CA GLY A 124 13.35 -10.46 -19.51
C GLY A 124 13.32 -11.49 -20.65
N GLY A 125 12.13 -11.95 -21.05
CA GLY A 125 11.92 -12.93 -22.11
C GLY A 125 12.14 -12.38 -23.52
N GLU A 126 11.66 -13.09 -24.53
CA GLU A 126 11.69 -12.60 -25.91
C GLU A 126 10.61 -11.52 -26.11
N ALA A 127 10.99 -10.38 -26.68
CA ALA A 127 10.06 -9.30 -26.98
C ALA A 127 9.05 -9.71 -28.07
N MET A 128 7.77 -9.66 -27.74
CA MET A 128 6.67 -9.98 -28.64
C MET A 128 6.07 -8.71 -29.25
N THR A 129 5.85 -8.70 -30.55
CA THR A 129 5.14 -7.58 -31.22
C THR A 129 3.68 -7.54 -30.78
N LEU A 130 3.26 -6.43 -30.16
CA LEU A 130 1.87 -6.17 -29.83
C LEU A 130 1.11 -5.60 -31.02
N VAL A 131 1.72 -4.66 -31.73
CA VAL A 131 1.17 -4.05 -32.94
C VAL A 131 2.30 -3.60 -33.85
N ALA A 132 2.15 -3.82 -35.14
CA ALA A 132 3.08 -3.37 -36.17
C ALA A 132 2.68 -2.00 -36.73
N GLY A 133 3.62 -1.30 -37.36
CA GLY A 133 3.28 -0.10 -38.14
C GLY A 133 2.88 1.11 -37.30
N VAL A 134 3.38 1.22 -36.06
CA VAL A 134 3.03 2.33 -35.17
C VAL A 134 3.56 3.64 -35.73
N GLN A 135 2.66 4.60 -35.93
CA GLN A 135 3.00 5.89 -36.54
C GLN A 135 3.45 6.93 -35.51
N SER A 136 2.94 6.85 -34.29
CA SER A 136 3.30 7.69 -33.15
C SER A 136 3.05 6.92 -31.87
N PHE A 137 3.93 7.09 -30.89
CA PHE A 137 3.79 6.59 -29.54
C PHE A 137 4.30 7.67 -28.59
N ASP A 138 3.46 8.04 -27.62
CA ASP A 138 3.70 9.16 -26.74
C ASP A 138 3.43 8.75 -25.29
N LEU A 139 4.45 8.85 -24.45
CA LEU A 139 4.36 8.62 -23.01
C LEU A 139 4.42 9.95 -22.25
N GLY A 140 3.27 10.35 -21.69
CA GLY A 140 3.18 11.50 -20.80
C GLY A 140 3.29 11.08 -19.34
N TYR A 141 4.11 11.78 -18.55
CA TYR A 141 4.23 11.53 -17.12
C TYR A 141 4.28 12.83 -16.32
N ALA A 142 3.70 12.79 -15.12
CA ALA A 142 3.90 13.80 -14.11
C ALA A 142 4.94 13.26 -13.12
N ALA A 143 6.19 13.69 -13.28
CA ALA A 143 7.20 13.43 -12.28
C ALA A 143 7.09 14.48 -11.18
N ARG A 144 7.01 14.04 -9.93
CA ARG A 144 7.46 14.85 -8.80
C ARG A 144 8.90 14.46 -8.52
N ALA A 145 9.80 15.44 -8.53
CA ALA A 145 11.13 15.23 -8.00
C ALA A 145 10.98 15.02 -6.48
N MET A 146 10.95 13.76 -6.07
CA MET A 146 11.34 13.41 -4.72
C MET A 146 12.85 13.59 -4.71
N ALA A 147 13.38 14.44 -3.84
CA ALA A 147 14.82 14.48 -3.63
C ALA A 147 15.24 13.06 -3.19
N GLY A 148 15.79 12.29 -4.13
CA GLY A 148 16.54 11.10 -3.77
C GLY A 148 17.69 11.61 -2.93
N GLN A 149 17.68 11.30 -1.64
CA GLN A 149 18.82 11.52 -0.78
C GLN A 149 19.99 10.79 -1.43
N ALA A 150 20.89 11.54 -2.09
CA ALA A 150 22.27 11.11 -2.17
C ALA A 150 22.66 10.79 -0.74
N GLY A 151 23.17 9.58 -0.49
CA GLY A 151 23.45 9.10 0.87
C GLY A 151 24.27 10.11 1.67
N SER A 152 23.59 11.01 2.37
CA SER A 152 23.94 11.34 3.73
C SER A 152 23.95 10.01 4.46
N VAL A 153 25.00 9.69 5.21
CA VAL A 153 24.85 8.80 6.37
C VAL A 153 23.53 9.22 7.01
N GLU A 154 22.53 8.34 7.16
CA GLU A 154 21.27 8.77 7.76
C GLU A 154 21.62 9.46 9.09
N SER A 155 21.47 10.78 9.11
CA SER A 155 21.54 11.57 10.33
C SER A 155 20.22 11.27 11.01
N GLY A 156 20.23 10.28 11.89
CA GLY A 156 19.02 9.72 12.45
C GLY A 156 19.30 8.57 13.38
N VAL A 157 18.41 8.40 14.36
CA VAL A 157 18.41 7.22 15.22
C VAL A 157 17.92 6.03 14.41
N THR A 158 18.64 4.92 14.45
CA THR A 158 18.26 3.67 13.78
C THR A 158 17.78 2.65 14.81
N TYR A 159 16.65 2.00 14.54
CA TYR A 159 16.23 0.79 15.25
C TYR A 159 16.99 -0.41 14.67
N GLU A 160 17.61 -1.21 15.53
CA GLU A 160 18.47 -2.33 15.12
C GLU A 160 17.79 -3.67 15.32
N SER A 161 17.34 -3.93 16.54
CA SER A 161 16.78 -5.23 16.94
C SER A 161 16.04 -5.13 18.27
N PHE A 162 15.27 -6.17 18.57
CA PHE A 162 14.70 -6.39 19.88
C PHE A 162 14.78 -7.86 20.28
N THR A 163 14.58 -8.10 21.56
CA THR A 163 14.39 -9.41 22.17
C THR A 163 13.25 -9.30 23.17
N GLU A 164 12.62 -10.43 23.46
CA GLU A 164 11.45 -10.46 24.34
C GLU A 164 11.49 -11.65 25.31
N GLY A 165 10.70 -11.53 26.37
CA GLY A 165 10.43 -12.54 27.35
C GLY A 165 8.96 -12.47 27.76
N LYS A 166 8.36 -13.64 27.98
CA LYS A 166 6.95 -13.77 28.35
C LYS A 166 6.75 -14.84 29.41
N ILE A 167 5.77 -14.59 30.28
CA ILE A 167 5.36 -15.53 31.32
C ILE A 167 3.83 -15.65 31.33
N ALA A 168 3.34 -16.84 30.99
CA ALA A 168 1.90 -17.13 30.88
C ALA A 168 1.24 -17.49 32.22
N SER A 169 2.03 -17.63 33.28
CA SER A 169 1.59 -18.01 34.61
C SER A 169 2.17 -17.06 35.64
N ASN A 170 1.46 -16.87 36.76
CA ASN A 170 1.89 -16.02 37.87
C ASN A 170 3.34 -16.32 38.30
N ALA A 171 4.22 -15.36 38.02
CA ALA A 171 5.60 -15.33 38.48
C ALA A 171 5.94 -13.92 39.01
N ASP A 172 7.11 -13.76 39.59
CA ASP A 172 7.62 -12.49 40.13
C ASP A 172 8.71 -11.87 39.26
N SER A 173 8.98 -12.48 38.11
CA SER A 173 10.01 -12.02 37.18
C SER A 173 9.85 -12.59 35.78
N VAL A 174 10.41 -11.88 34.80
CA VAL A 174 10.58 -12.31 33.41
C VAL A 174 11.98 -11.98 32.93
N ASP A 175 12.62 -12.96 32.32
CA ASP A 175 13.94 -12.81 31.71
C ASP A 175 13.82 -12.39 30.25
N VAL A 176 14.63 -11.42 29.83
CA VAL A 176 14.72 -10.93 28.46
C VAL A 176 16.18 -10.96 28.03
N LEU A 177 16.48 -11.60 26.89
CA LEU A 177 17.85 -11.65 26.38
C LEU A 177 18.34 -10.25 26.00
N LEU A 178 19.66 -10.03 26.00
CA LEU A 178 20.25 -8.85 25.38
C LEU A 178 20.04 -8.93 23.85
N PRO A 179 19.61 -7.86 23.16
CA PRO A 179 19.54 -7.86 21.69
C PRO A 179 20.89 -8.19 21.06
N SER A 180 20.88 -8.95 19.96
CA SER A 180 22.11 -9.33 19.27
C SER A 180 22.90 -8.10 18.83
N ASP A 181 24.22 -8.27 18.78
CA ASP A 181 25.17 -7.24 18.34
C ASP A 181 25.17 -5.94 19.18
N SER A 182 24.55 -5.98 20.37
CA SER A 182 24.65 -4.89 21.35
C SER A 182 26.12 -4.59 21.70
N ALA A 183 26.54 -3.35 21.46
CA ALA A 183 27.88 -2.86 21.67
C ALA A 183 27.90 -1.66 22.63
N ALA A 184 29.10 -1.31 23.10
CA ALA A 184 29.27 -0.11 23.91
C ALA A 184 28.87 1.15 23.11
N GLY A 185 28.04 2.01 23.71
CA GLY A 185 27.52 3.23 23.08
C GLY A 185 26.12 3.08 22.49
N ASP A 186 25.60 1.86 22.30
CA ASP A 186 24.23 1.66 21.82
C ASP A 186 23.21 2.12 22.86
N LEU A 187 22.04 2.57 22.41
CA LEU A 187 20.91 2.86 23.28
C LEU A 187 20.06 1.62 23.44
N LEU A 188 19.84 1.21 24.68
CA LEU A 188 18.89 0.17 25.03
C LEU A 188 17.66 0.81 25.65
N ILE A 189 16.48 0.42 25.19
CA ILE A 189 15.20 0.73 25.84
C ILE A 189 14.54 -0.58 26.24
N ALA A 190 14.31 -0.76 27.53
CA ALA A 190 13.55 -1.88 28.06
C ALA A 190 12.12 -1.46 28.35
N ALA A 191 11.16 -2.32 28.06
CA ALA A 191 9.76 -2.13 28.39
C ALA A 191 9.16 -3.41 28.97
N ALA A 192 8.17 -3.25 29.84
CA ALA A 192 7.42 -4.33 30.45
C ALA A 192 5.96 -3.94 30.63
N SER A 193 5.08 -4.89 30.33
CA SER A 193 3.67 -4.90 30.68
C SER A 193 3.44 -6.02 31.67
N VAL A 194 2.97 -5.69 32.87
CA VAL A 194 2.75 -6.66 33.95
C VAL A 194 1.31 -6.54 34.42
N ASP A 195 0.63 -7.67 34.55
CA ASP A 195 -0.72 -7.77 35.11
C ASP A 195 -0.74 -7.22 36.56
N GLY A 196 -1.81 -6.53 36.90
CA GLY A 196 -2.04 -5.89 38.19
C GLY A 196 -1.20 -4.62 38.44
N ASP A 197 -1.30 -4.12 39.66
CA ASP A 197 -0.43 -3.05 40.16
C ASP A 197 0.79 -3.63 40.89
N VAL A 198 1.93 -3.56 40.24
CA VAL A 198 3.24 -3.91 40.81
C VAL A 198 4.22 -2.74 40.82
N SER A 199 3.72 -1.52 40.54
CA SER A 199 4.51 -0.31 40.30
C SER A 199 5.48 0.03 41.45
N ALA A 200 5.13 -0.32 42.69
CA ALA A 200 5.97 -0.08 43.86
C ALA A 200 7.24 -0.95 43.93
N SER A 201 7.31 -2.03 43.14
CA SER A 201 8.39 -3.04 43.20
C SER A 201 9.00 -3.37 41.84
N LEU A 202 8.41 -2.86 40.75
CA LEU A 202 8.84 -3.15 39.39
C LEU A 202 10.23 -2.56 39.12
N ALA A 203 11.17 -3.43 38.78
CA ALA A 203 12.56 -3.08 38.53
C ALA A 203 13.18 -3.95 37.43
N ILE A 204 14.24 -3.45 36.81
CA ILE A 204 15.06 -4.19 35.84
C ILE A 204 16.47 -4.42 36.42
N SER A 205 17.02 -5.61 36.20
CA SER A 205 18.36 -5.98 36.67
C SER A 205 19.47 -5.27 35.88
N GLY A 206 20.66 -5.20 36.47
CA GLY A 206 21.82 -4.52 35.89
C GLY A 206 21.89 -3.04 36.27
N ALA A 207 23.11 -2.50 36.28
CA ALA A 207 23.34 -1.09 36.59
C ALA A 207 23.16 -0.19 35.35
N GLY A 208 22.86 1.09 35.59
CA GLY A 208 22.83 2.12 34.55
C GLY A 208 21.49 2.35 33.86
N TRP A 209 20.45 1.60 34.23
CA TRP A 209 19.08 1.87 33.77
C TRP A 209 18.50 3.11 34.44
N THR A 210 17.95 4.00 33.61
CA THR A 210 17.20 5.19 34.05
C THR A 210 15.72 4.96 33.77
N PRO A 211 14.84 5.01 34.79
CA PRO A 211 13.41 4.85 34.58
C PRO A 211 12.81 6.06 33.85
N LEU A 212 12.00 5.78 32.82
CA LEU A 212 11.12 6.76 32.17
C LEU A 212 9.69 6.60 32.69
N VAL A 213 9.23 5.36 32.84
CA VAL A 213 7.90 5.01 33.33
C VAL A 213 8.02 3.82 34.27
N VAL A 214 7.42 3.91 35.45
CA VAL A 214 7.13 2.77 36.33
C VAL A 214 5.80 3.11 37.01
N GLN A 215 4.69 2.84 36.33
CA GLN A 215 3.36 3.33 36.71
C GLN A 215 2.29 2.29 36.39
N SER A 216 1.25 2.25 37.22
CA SER A 216 0.06 1.43 36.99
C SER A 216 -1.10 2.25 36.42
N ASN A 217 -1.98 1.57 35.68
CA ASN A 217 -3.32 2.04 35.41
C ASN A 217 -4.29 1.30 36.34
N SER A 218 -4.62 1.90 37.48
CA SER A 218 -5.40 1.26 38.53
C SER A 218 -4.75 -0.06 38.97
N THR A 219 -5.54 -1.11 39.18
CA THR A 219 -5.09 -2.46 39.50
C THR A 219 -5.08 -3.39 38.28
N ALA A 220 -5.10 -2.83 37.07
CA ALA A 220 -5.24 -3.60 35.83
C ALA A 220 -3.86 -3.93 35.25
N VAL A 221 -3.09 -2.91 34.87
CA VAL A 221 -1.77 -3.14 34.27
C VAL A 221 -0.73 -2.18 34.81
N THR A 222 0.51 -2.65 34.95
CA THR A 222 1.70 -1.84 35.23
C THR A 222 2.60 -1.76 34.02
N SER A 223 2.96 -0.54 33.62
CA SER A 223 3.97 -0.26 32.61
C SER A 223 5.31 0.09 33.27
N GLY A 224 6.35 -0.62 32.84
CA GLY A 224 7.74 -0.27 33.11
C GLY A 224 8.44 0.10 31.81
N VAL A 225 9.15 1.22 31.77
CA VAL A 225 9.99 1.64 30.65
C VAL A 225 11.26 2.28 31.19
N TRP A 226 12.41 1.78 30.74
CA TRP A 226 13.73 2.25 31.15
C TRP A 226 14.62 2.44 29.93
N TRP A 227 15.61 3.31 30.04
CA TRP A 227 16.66 3.43 29.02
C TRP A 227 18.05 3.36 29.66
N LYS A 228 19.04 2.94 28.87
CA LYS A 228 20.46 3.06 29.21
C LYS A 228 21.33 3.14 27.96
N THR A 229 22.50 3.73 28.11
CA THR A 229 23.59 3.55 27.13
C THR A 229 24.36 2.27 27.50
N ALA A 230 24.47 1.35 26.55
CA ALA A 230 25.21 0.11 26.72
C ALA A 230 26.69 0.38 26.96
N THR A 231 27.29 -0.36 27.87
CA THR A 231 28.69 -0.19 28.29
C THR A 231 29.66 -1.16 27.63
N GLY A 232 29.13 -2.14 26.89
CA GLY A 232 29.89 -3.31 26.39
C GLY A 232 30.12 -4.39 27.45
N ALA A 233 29.68 -4.19 28.70
CA ALA A 233 29.73 -5.16 29.79
C ALA A 233 28.33 -5.65 30.19
N GLU A 234 27.37 -5.61 29.26
CA GLU A 234 26.00 -6.02 29.52
C GLU A 234 25.90 -7.53 29.75
N PRO A 235 25.01 -7.98 30.66
CA PRO A 235 24.75 -9.41 30.81
C PRO A 235 24.08 -9.95 29.54
N SER A 236 24.18 -11.26 29.32
CA SER A 236 23.45 -11.92 28.22
C SER A 236 21.93 -11.86 28.38
N THR A 237 21.47 -11.58 29.60
CA THR A 237 20.06 -11.58 29.99
C THR A 237 19.83 -10.50 31.05
N TYR A 238 18.77 -9.72 30.86
CA TYR A 238 18.19 -8.87 31.88
C TYR A 238 16.98 -9.56 32.49
N THR A 239 16.68 -9.22 33.74
CA THR A 239 15.51 -9.73 34.45
C THR A 239 14.68 -8.53 34.87
N VAL A 240 13.42 -8.49 34.45
CA VAL A 240 12.42 -7.57 35.00
C VAL A 240 11.75 -8.29 36.16
N SER A 241 11.73 -7.70 37.35
CA SER A 241 11.24 -8.32 38.58
C SER A 241 10.27 -7.42 39.33
N TRP A 242 9.36 -8.03 40.09
CA TRP A 242 8.39 -7.36 40.94
C TRP A 242 8.07 -8.23 42.17
N SER A 243 7.17 -7.76 43.04
CA SER A 243 6.63 -8.52 44.16
C SER A 243 5.23 -9.04 43.85
N GLY A 244 4.95 -10.29 44.21
CA GLY A 244 3.68 -10.96 43.90
C GLY A 244 3.74 -11.74 42.59
N GLY A 245 2.78 -12.65 42.39
CA GLY A 245 2.73 -13.49 41.20
C GLY A 245 1.80 -12.88 40.14
N GLN A 246 2.35 -12.53 38.98
CA GLN A 246 1.65 -11.92 37.84
C GLN A 246 2.08 -12.53 36.51
N GLN A 247 1.27 -12.33 35.48
CA GLN A 247 1.62 -12.54 34.08
C GLN A 247 2.29 -11.27 33.54
N ALA A 248 3.18 -11.43 32.56
CA ALA A 248 3.92 -10.32 32.00
C ALA A 248 4.44 -10.60 30.61
N TYR A 249 4.60 -9.51 29.88
CA TYR A 249 5.33 -9.41 28.62
C TYR A 249 6.41 -8.33 28.76
N ALA A 250 7.66 -8.63 28.42
CA ALA A 250 8.76 -7.68 28.49
C ALA A 250 9.66 -7.80 27.27
N TRP A 251 10.25 -6.68 26.86
CA TRP A 251 11.13 -6.61 25.69
C TRP A 251 12.22 -5.57 25.87
N VAL A 252 13.36 -5.81 25.21
CA VAL A 252 14.51 -4.89 25.17
C VAL A 252 14.78 -4.58 23.71
N MET A 253 14.83 -3.29 23.37
CA MET A 253 15.09 -2.77 22.04
C MET A 253 16.46 -2.11 21.99
N ARG A 254 17.15 -2.26 20.86
CA ARG A 254 18.46 -1.67 20.58
C ARG A 254 18.33 -0.60 19.49
N PHE A 255 18.95 0.55 19.75
CA PHE A 255 19.03 1.67 18.82
C PHE A 255 20.48 2.17 18.71
N THR A 256 20.81 2.72 17.54
CA THR A 256 22.10 3.36 17.23
C THR A 256 21.85 4.76 16.65
N GLY A 257 22.91 5.56 16.49
CA GLY A 257 22.81 6.91 15.89
C GLY A 257 22.18 7.97 16.81
N GLN A 258 21.93 7.65 18.07
CA GLN A 258 21.38 8.57 19.06
C GLN A 258 22.42 9.53 19.66
N HIS A 259 21.91 10.60 20.26
CA HIS A 259 22.73 11.54 21.04
C HIS A 259 23.45 10.83 22.19
N ALA A 260 24.77 10.96 22.26
CA ALA A 260 25.63 10.17 23.15
C ALA A 260 25.34 10.36 24.65
N THR A 261 24.95 11.57 25.07
CA THR A 261 24.72 11.91 26.50
C THR A 261 23.27 12.21 26.86
N THR A 262 22.45 12.73 25.93
CA THR A 262 21.03 13.05 26.13
C THR A 262 20.15 12.40 25.05
N PRO A 263 20.11 11.06 24.98
CA PRO A 263 19.40 10.35 23.91
C PRO A 263 17.88 10.53 23.98
N ILE A 264 17.30 10.83 25.15
CA ILE A 264 15.86 11.03 25.31
C ILE A 264 15.55 12.52 25.17
N ASN A 265 14.92 12.91 24.06
CA ASN A 265 14.53 14.30 23.79
C ASN A 265 13.25 14.70 24.52
N ALA A 266 12.26 13.80 24.50
CA ALA A 266 10.96 14.02 25.15
C ALA A 266 10.30 12.68 25.49
N THR A 267 9.41 12.71 26.48
CA THR A 267 8.55 11.56 26.85
C THR A 267 7.15 12.05 27.14
N GLY A 268 6.15 11.30 26.67
CA GLY A 268 4.74 11.55 26.92
C GLY A 268 4.05 10.26 27.31
N THR A 269 3.12 10.32 28.26
CA THR A 269 2.40 9.16 28.77
C THR A 269 0.90 9.40 28.75
N GLY A 270 0.12 8.33 28.61
CA GLY A 270 -1.33 8.36 28.70
C GLY A 270 -1.86 7.02 29.17
N SER A 271 -2.86 7.04 30.05
CA SER A 271 -3.53 5.83 30.53
C SER A 271 -5.03 5.97 30.37
N GLY A 272 -5.73 4.84 30.33
CA GLY A 272 -7.18 4.82 30.18
C GLY A 272 -7.72 3.43 29.89
N SER A 273 -8.94 3.39 29.39
CA SER A 273 -9.57 2.17 28.89
C SER A 273 -9.94 2.38 27.43
N ALA A 274 -9.43 1.54 26.56
CA ALA A 274 -9.92 1.43 25.20
C ALA A 274 -11.31 0.82 25.25
N SER A 275 -12.26 1.43 24.54
CA SER A 275 -13.64 0.95 24.49
C SER A 275 -14.18 1.10 23.07
N LEU A 276 -15.16 0.27 22.73
CA LEU A 276 -15.77 0.29 21.41
C LEU A 276 -16.36 1.68 21.13
N ASN A 277 -15.94 2.30 20.03
CA ASN A 277 -16.58 3.54 19.58
C ASN A 277 -17.98 3.24 19.02
N TYR A 278 -19.02 3.47 19.84
CA TYR A 278 -20.41 3.16 19.48
C TYR A 278 -20.99 4.03 18.36
N VAL A 279 -20.32 5.13 17.99
CA VAL A 279 -20.77 6.05 16.93
C VAL A 279 -20.35 5.55 15.55
N THR A 280 -19.16 4.95 15.43
CA THR A 280 -18.60 4.47 14.16
C THR A 280 -18.52 2.95 14.05
N TYR A 281 -18.73 2.22 15.16
CA TYR A 281 -18.59 0.75 15.25
C TYR A 281 -17.26 0.23 14.69
N SER A 282 -16.20 1.03 14.75
CA SER A 282 -15.07 0.85 13.82
C SER A 282 -13.74 0.45 14.42
N SER A 283 -13.53 0.49 15.74
CA SER A 283 -12.27 0.01 16.34
C SER A 283 -12.27 0.14 17.88
N TYR A 284 -11.41 -0.64 18.52
CA TYR A 284 -10.94 -0.42 19.88
C TYR A 284 -9.58 0.26 19.78
N ASP A 285 -9.54 1.56 20.08
CA ASP A 285 -8.37 2.41 19.86
C ASP A 285 -7.68 2.76 21.18
N ILE A 286 -6.37 2.55 21.25
CA ILE A 286 -5.55 3.11 22.33
C ILE A 286 -4.81 4.34 21.79
N THR A 287 -5.11 5.50 22.37
CA THR A 287 -4.41 6.74 22.00
C THR A 287 -3.01 6.76 22.60
N SER A 288 -2.00 6.71 21.73
CA SER A 288 -0.62 7.01 22.07
C SER A 288 -0.40 8.53 22.02
N PRO A 289 0.05 9.16 23.13
CA PRO A 289 0.14 10.61 23.24
C PRO A 289 1.19 11.22 22.30
N ALA A 290 1.02 12.50 21.97
CA ALA A 290 2.06 13.26 21.28
C ALA A 290 3.19 13.66 22.23
N VAL A 291 4.38 13.85 21.67
CA VAL A 291 5.49 14.57 22.30
C VAL A 291 5.92 15.72 21.39
N THR A 292 6.49 16.77 21.98
CA THR A 292 7.08 17.88 21.22
C THR A 292 8.58 17.79 21.32
N THR A 293 9.26 17.58 20.19
CA THR A 293 10.71 17.50 20.14
C THR A 293 11.34 18.87 19.97
N THR A 294 12.56 19.03 20.48
CA THR A 294 13.40 20.22 20.29
C THR A 294 14.51 19.99 19.26
N ALA A 295 14.74 18.74 18.86
CA ALA A 295 15.70 18.36 17.83
C ALA A 295 14.98 17.85 16.57
N ASP A 296 15.58 18.13 15.41
CA ASP A 296 15.21 17.51 14.14
C ASP A 296 15.59 16.03 14.14
N ASN A 297 15.08 15.27 13.16
CA ASN A 297 15.41 13.85 12.93
C ASN A 297 15.31 12.93 14.15
N CYS A 298 14.38 13.21 15.07
CA CYS A 298 14.11 12.33 16.21
C CYS A 298 13.40 11.05 15.74
N LEU A 299 13.76 9.90 16.32
CA LEU A 299 12.92 8.69 16.21
C LEU A 299 11.84 8.75 17.29
N ILE A 300 10.58 8.60 16.87
CA ILE A 300 9.42 8.55 17.75
C ILE A 300 9.09 7.09 18.01
N LEU A 301 9.42 6.60 19.19
CA LEU A 301 9.09 5.27 19.68
C LEU A 301 7.77 5.33 20.46
N ARG A 302 6.81 4.49 20.10
CA ARG A 302 5.54 4.35 20.79
C ARG A 302 5.45 2.96 21.41
N LEU A 303 5.04 2.92 22.66
CA LEU A 303 4.93 1.73 23.50
C LEU A 303 3.54 1.69 24.13
N VAL A 304 3.03 0.49 24.38
CA VAL A 304 1.80 0.29 25.15
C VAL A 304 1.93 -0.94 26.03
N ALA A 305 1.38 -0.86 27.24
CA ALA A 305 1.12 -1.97 28.15
C ALA A 305 -0.39 -2.09 28.35
N MET A 306 -0.92 -3.31 28.32
CA MET A 306 -2.36 -3.65 28.35
C MET A 306 -2.65 -4.82 29.30
N ASP A 307 -3.86 -4.83 29.85
CA ASP A 307 -4.38 -5.72 30.91
C ASP A 307 -4.80 -7.11 30.41
N ASP A 308 -4.93 -7.33 29.10
CA ASP A 308 -5.29 -8.66 28.56
C ASP A 308 -4.68 -8.92 27.16
N ASP A 309 -5.02 -10.05 26.53
CA ASP A 309 -4.45 -10.51 25.26
C ASP A 309 -5.31 -10.19 24.02
N ASP A 310 -6.16 -9.15 24.08
CA ASP A 310 -7.04 -8.77 22.97
C ASP A 310 -6.28 -8.03 21.85
N ILE A 311 -5.19 -8.62 21.38
CA ILE A 311 -4.26 -8.09 20.40
C ILE A 311 -4.17 -8.97 19.16
N THR A 312 -3.61 -8.43 18.08
CA THR A 312 -3.12 -9.24 16.96
C THR A 312 -1.61 -9.36 17.11
N ALA A 313 -1.11 -10.58 17.34
CA ALA A 313 0.31 -10.83 17.52
C ALA A 313 1.12 -10.29 16.33
N ASP A 314 2.27 -9.68 16.64
CA ASP A 314 3.19 -9.01 15.71
C ASP A 314 2.58 -7.84 14.90
N ALA A 315 1.38 -7.37 15.25
CA ALA A 315 0.68 -6.31 14.54
C ALA A 315 0.11 -5.25 15.51
N PRO A 316 0.89 -4.21 15.88
CA PRO A 316 0.45 -3.20 16.84
C PRO A 316 -0.63 -2.25 16.32
N GLY A 317 -1.04 -2.34 15.05
CA GLY A 317 -2.03 -1.45 14.45
C GLY A 317 -1.60 0.02 14.31
N LEU A 318 -0.34 0.33 14.58
CA LEU A 318 0.21 1.69 14.49
C LEU A 318 0.40 2.13 13.03
N THR A 319 -0.67 2.64 12.42
CA THR A 319 -0.60 3.17 11.05
C THR A 319 0.49 4.24 10.91
N GLY A 320 1.32 4.12 9.86
CA GLY A 320 2.43 5.04 9.58
C GLY A 320 3.70 4.80 10.42
N HIS A 321 3.76 3.72 11.20
CA HIS A 321 4.92 3.32 11.98
C HIS A 321 5.46 1.97 11.49
N ALA A 322 6.77 1.79 11.58
CA ALA A 322 7.39 0.49 11.51
C ALA A 322 7.05 -0.30 12.79
N THR A 323 6.75 -1.58 12.62
CA THR A 323 6.43 -2.47 13.74
C THR A 323 7.71 -2.96 14.41
N ILE A 324 7.73 -2.98 15.74
CA ILE A 324 8.76 -3.68 16.52
C ILE A 324 8.17 -4.96 17.09
N THR A 325 7.09 -4.86 17.87
CA THR A 325 6.46 -6.02 18.48
C THR A 325 5.00 -5.75 18.86
N MET A 326 4.21 -6.81 19.02
CA MET A 326 2.93 -6.86 19.72
C MET A 326 2.74 -8.30 20.19
N ASP A 327 2.81 -8.57 21.49
CA ASP A 327 2.64 -9.92 22.03
C ASP A 327 2.10 -9.87 23.47
N SER A 328 1.77 -11.04 24.02
CA SER A 328 1.20 -11.22 25.34
C SER A 328 2.00 -12.20 26.20
N GLY A 329 1.83 -12.08 27.51
CA GLY A 329 2.38 -13.03 28.49
C GLY A 329 1.82 -14.44 28.29
N GLY A 330 0.55 -14.54 27.89
CA GLY A 330 -0.20 -15.78 27.68
C GLY A 330 -1.54 -15.53 27.00
N THR A 331 -2.50 -16.43 27.18
CA THR A 331 -3.85 -16.29 26.60
C THR A 331 -4.95 -16.35 27.65
N GLY A 332 -6.03 -15.58 27.46
CA GLY A 332 -7.22 -15.56 28.31
C GLY A 332 -7.17 -14.49 29.40
N SER A 333 -8.26 -14.34 30.17
CA SER A 333 -8.63 -13.14 30.93
C SER A 333 -7.78 -12.70 32.13
N SER A 334 -6.54 -13.13 32.22
CA SER A 334 -5.61 -12.78 33.30
C SER A 334 -4.23 -12.73 32.70
N THR A 335 -4.06 -11.95 31.65
CA THR A 335 -2.77 -11.82 30.96
C THR A 335 -2.31 -10.38 31.00
N ALA A 336 -1.20 -10.10 30.36
CA ALA A 336 -0.82 -8.74 30.06
C ALA A 336 -0.18 -8.76 28.68
N SER A 337 -0.50 -7.78 27.87
CA SER A 337 0.08 -7.63 26.53
C SER A 337 0.76 -6.29 26.38
N GLY A 338 1.58 -6.18 25.35
CA GLY A 338 2.26 -4.94 25.05
C GLY A 338 2.75 -4.91 23.62
N GLY A 339 3.02 -3.70 23.15
CA GLY A 339 3.45 -3.50 21.78
C GLY A 339 4.30 -2.27 21.62
N ALA A 340 5.05 -2.25 20.53
CA ALA A 340 5.95 -1.18 20.17
C ALA A 340 5.99 -0.96 18.66
N GLY A 341 6.12 0.30 18.27
CA GLY A 341 6.40 0.71 16.89
C GLY A 341 7.04 2.08 16.85
N TYR A 342 7.68 2.41 15.73
CA TYR A 342 8.40 3.67 15.60
C TYR A 342 8.21 4.36 14.25
N THR A 343 8.45 5.65 14.22
CA THR A 343 8.51 6.45 12.99
C THR A 343 9.54 7.56 13.16
N SER A 344 10.02 8.12 12.05
CA SER A 344 10.95 9.25 12.09
C SER A 344 10.18 10.57 12.07
N LEU A 345 10.60 11.53 12.88
CA LEU A 345 10.12 12.91 12.87
C LEU A 345 11.22 13.81 12.28
N PRO A 346 11.13 14.20 11.00
CA PRO A 346 12.23 14.89 10.30
C PRO A 346 12.52 16.30 10.82
N SER A 347 11.53 16.96 11.44
CA SER A 347 11.69 18.33 11.92
C SER A 347 11.17 18.45 13.34
N ALA A 348 11.87 19.23 14.15
CA ALA A 348 11.53 19.52 15.53
C ALA A 348 10.09 20.02 15.62
N GLY A 349 9.32 19.44 16.53
CA GLY A 349 7.91 19.77 16.69
C GLY A 349 7.10 18.63 17.27
N SER A 350 5.78 18.74 17.11
CA SER A 350 4.86 17.72 17.62
C SER A 350 4.93 16.46 16.77
N SER A 351 5.08 15.31 17.42
CA SER A 351 4.96 13.98 16.80
C SER A 351 3.52 13.63 16.41
N GLY A 352 2.54 14.44 16.83
CA GLY A 352 1.11 14.09 16.78
C GLY A 352 0.77 12.91 17.69
N ASN A 353 -0.52 12.63 17.83
CA ASN A 353 -1.01 11.40 18.46
C ASN A 353 -0.97 10.26 17.44
N SER A 354 -0.92 9.03 17.93
CA SER A 354 -1.15 7.83 17.12
C SER A 354 -2.07 6.86 17.86
N VAL A 355 -2.43 5.76 17.22
CA VAL A 355 -3.42 4.81 17.72
C VAL A 355 -2.86 3.41 17.57
N PHE A 356 -2.84 2.65 18.66
CA PHE A 356 -2.74 1.19 18.59
C PHE A 356 -4.15 0.64 18.37
N GLU A 357 -4.28 -0.27 17.41
CA GLU A 357 -5.55 -0.96 17.13
C GLU A 357 -5.54 -2.31 17.84
N ILE A 358 -6.59 -2.58 18.59
CA ILE A 358 -6.76 -3.82 19.36
C ILE A 358 -8.13 -4.44 19.07
N ASN A 359 -8.32 -5.68 19.52
CA ASN A 359 -9.45 -6.52 19.15
C ASN A 359 -10.63 -6.41 20.13
N ALA A 360 -10.40 -5.93 21.36
CA ALA A 360 -11.43 -5.71 22.37
C ALA A 360 -11.03 -4.65 23.41
N SER A 361 -11.78 -4.55 24.51
CA SER A 361 -11.67 -3.46 25.49
C SER A 361 -10.53 -3.72 26.45
N GLU A 362 -9.59 -2.78 26.57
CA GLU A 362 -8.37 -2.95 27.37
C GLU A 362 -8.10 -1.76 28.29
N GLN A 363 -7.70 -2.02 29.54
CA GLN A 363 -7.02 -1.01 30.35
C GLN A 363 -5.59 -0.90 29.84
N TYR A 364 -5.10 0.32 29.66
CA TYR A 364 -3.79 0.52 29.05
C TYR A 364 -2.96 1.60 29.73
N TYR A 365 -1.66 1.54 29.48
CA TYR A 365 -0.71 2.60 29.71
C TYR A 365 0.18 2.75 28.46
N ALA A 366 0.03 3.86 27.75
CA ALA A 366 0.78 4.19 26.54
C ALA A 366 1.90 5.17 26.84
N THR A 367 3.06 4.94 26.23
CA THR A 367 4.26 5.78 26.36
C THR A 367 4.78 6.15 24.97
N THR A 368 5.09 7.42 24.77
CA THR A 368 5.77 7.92 23.57
C THR A 368 7.12 8.49 23.99
N ILE A 369 8.19 8.09 23.31
CA ILE A 369 9.56 8.53 23.54
C ILE A 369 10.07 9.13 22.23
N ALA A 370 10.60 10.35 22.29
CA ALA A 370 11.42 10.89 21.21
C ALA A 370 12.89 10.65 21.52
N ILE A 371 13.58 9.93 20.63
CA ILE A 371 15.01 9.67 20.72
C ILE A 371 15.73 10.69 19.85
N ALA A 372 16.60 11.50 20.45
CA ALA A 372 17.41 12.49 19.75
C ALA A 372 18.51 11.82 18.92
N PRO A 373 18.75 12.26 17.67
CA PRO A 373 19.90 11.81 16.89
C PRO A 373 21.20 12.36 17.47
N ALA A 374 22.33 11.79 17.05
CA ALA A 374 23.64 12.37 17.28
C ALA A 374 23.73 13.81 16.71
N GLU A 375 24.55 14.66 17.33
CA GLU A 375 24.82 16.00 16.78
C GLU A 375 25.54 15.86 15.42
N GLU A 376 25.13 16.64 14.42
CA GLU A 376 25.85 16.73 13.16
C GLU A 376 27.19 17.47 13.40
N GLU A 377 28.32 16.84 13.08
CA GLU A 377 29.65 17.48 13.12
C GLU A 377 29.90 18.47 11.98
#